data_AF-A0A378J689-F1
#
_entry.id   AF-A0A378J689-F1
#
_cell.length_a   1.000
_cell.length_b   1.000
_cell.length_c   1.000
_cell.angle_alpha   90.00
_cell.angle_beta   90.00
_cell.angle_gamma   90.00
#
_symmetry.space_group_name_H-M   'P 1'
#
loop_
_entity.id
_entity.type
_entity.pdbx_description
1 polymer ?
#
loop_
_entity_poly.entity_id
_entity_poly.type
_entity_poly.pdbx_seq_one_letter_code
_entity_poly.pdbx_strand_id
1 'polypeptide(L)'
;MTTPIDKLLEYKNTQVLNRYKKDYPNNKLKAEEAFPELLKYLWISQKHKEDLCHFPENDELKFSCGIYPDMLDIDDMWHTFLLFTKDYMAFCDQFFGKYVHHTPASDNEPIPNNEFEVDFSRYLFYIYDHLGEETVKKWFGELLEEEVDMA
;
A
#
# COMPACT_ATOMS: atom_id res chain seq x y z
N MET A 1 11.46 15.51 -0.25
CA MET A 1 11.97 14.55 0.75
C MET A 1 10.79 13.92 1.47
N THR A 2 10.57 12.64 1.20
CA THR A 2 9.59 11.80 1.88
C THR A 2 9.94 11.71 3.37
N THR A 3 8.92 11.81 4.22
CA THR A 3 9.06 11.64 5.68
C THR A 3 9.69 10.29 6.00
N PRO A 4 10.64 10.16 6.95
CA PRO A 4 11.14 8.86 7.38
C PRO A 4 10.01 7.93 7.84
N ILE A 5 10.06 6.65 7.43
CA ILE A 5 8.97 5.71 7.67
C ILE A 5 8.67 5.51 9.15
N ASP A 6 9.70 5.45 10.00
CA ASP A 6 9.53 5.25 11.45
C ASP A 6 8.64 6.34 12.07
N LYS A 7 8.87 7.60 11.66
CA LYS A 7 8.05 8.74 12.10
C LYS A 7 6.61 8.64 11.62
N LEU A 8 6.38 8.09 10.43
CA LEU A 8 5.05 7.89 9.89
C LEU A 8 4.31 6.78 10.66
N LEU A 9 4.99 5.68 11.01
CA LEU A 9 4.43 4.55 11.75
C LEU A 9 4.06 4.88 13.22
N GLU A 10 4.56 5.99 13.76
CA GLU A 10 4.14 6.54 15.05
C GLU A 10 2.72 7.10 15.02
N TYR A 11 2.17 7.46 13.86
CA TYR A 11 0.81 8.00 13.75
C TYR A 11 -0.24 6.98 14.21
N LYS A 12 -1.19 7.41 15.05
CA LYS A 12 -2.29 6.59 15.57
C LYS A 12 -3.63 7.31 15.40
N ASN A 13 -4.67 6.56 15.06
CA ASN A 13 -6.03 7.07 15.06
C ASN A 13 -7.02 6.02 15.57
N THR A 14 -7.35 6.05 16.86
CA THR A 14 -8.24 5.06 17.49
C THR A 14 -9.64 5.05 16.91
N GLN A 15 -10.12 6.18 16.35
CA GLN A 15 -11.44 6.25 15.73
C GLN A 15 -11.48 5.45 14.43
N VAL A 16 -10.43 5.55 13.60
CA VAL A 16 -10.25 4.75 12.39
C VAL A 16 -10.17 3.26 12.73
N LEU A 17 -9.34 2.90 13.72
CA LEU A 17 -9.19 1.50 14.16
C LEU A 17 -10.53 0.91 14.64
N ASN A 18 -11.27 1.65 15.48
CA ASN A 18 -12.57 1.22 15.98
C ASN A 18 -13.61 1.09 14.86
N ARG A 19 -13.57 1.98 13.87
CA ARG A 19 -14.47 1.91 12.72
C ARG A 19 -14.17 0.70 11.84
N TYR A 20 -12.89 0.45 11.54
CA TYR A 20 -12.47 -0.72 10.76
C TYR A 20 -12.91 -2.02 11.43
N LYS A 21 -12.69 -2.17 12.75
CA LYS A 21 -13.16 -3.35 13.51
C LYS A 21 -14.65 -3.61 13.40
N LYS A 22 -15.45 -2.55 13.28
CA LYS A 22 -16.91 -2.63 13.16
C LYS A 22 -17.35 -3.01 11.75
N ASP A 23 -16.77 -2.38 10.74
CA ASP A 23 -17.19 -2.52 9.36
C ASP A 23 -16.62 -3.80 8.72
N TYR A 24 -15.42 -4.22 9.15
CA TYR A 24 -14.65 -5.33 8.58
C TYR A 24 -14.24 -6.38 9.63
N PRO A 25 -15.20 -6.99 10.36
CA PRO A 25 -14.88 -7.93 11.44
C PRO A 25 -14.21 -9.23 10.95
N ASN A 26 -14.38 -9.57 9.67
CA ASN A 26 -13.92 -10.81 9.06
C ASN A 26 -12.63 -10.67 8.27
N ASN A 27 -12.08 -9.46 8.12
CA ASN A 27 -10.79 -9.26 7.45
C ASN A 27 -9.68 -10.02 8.19
N LYS A 28 -8.68 -10.47 7.42
CA LYS A 28 -7.58 -11.31 7.88
C LYS A 28 -6.72 -10.50 8.84
N LEU A 29 -6.28 -9.33 8.41
CA LEU A 29 -5.55 -8.35 9.19
C LEU A 29 -6.50 -7.63 10.16
N LYS A 30 -6.17 -7.68 11.45
CA LYS A 30 -6.86 -6.88 12.46
C LYS A 30 -6.48 -5.41 12.33
N ALA A 31 -7.29 -4.51 12.88
CA ALA A 31 -7.09 -3.07 12.76
C ALA A 31 -5.68 -2.61 13.16
N GLU A 32 -5.12 -3.19 14.22
CA GLU A 32 -3.77 -2.91 14.72
C GLU A 32 -2.65 -3.34 13.76
N GLU A 33 -2.95 -4.25 12.83
CA GLU A 33 -2.03 -4.75 11.82
C GLU A 33 -2.27 -4.05 10.47
N ALA A 34 -3.53 -3.95 10.03
CA ALA A 34 -3.92 -3.32 8.77
C ALA A 34 -3.55 -1.82 8.73
N PHE A 35 -3.67 -1.09 9.86
CA PHE A 35 -3.40 0.34 9.87
C PHE A 35 -1.92 0.67 9.61
N PRO A 36 -0.93 0.03 10.29
CA PRO A 36 0.47 0.14 9.90
C PRO A 36 0.76 -0.26 8.44
N GLU A 37 0.10 -1.30 7.90
CA GLU A 37 0.30 -1.69 6.50
C GLU A 37 -0.25 -0.65 5.51
N LEU A 38 -1.39 -0.01 5.80
CA LEU A 38 -1.87 1.16 5.04
C LEU A 38 -0.85 2.30 5.08
N LEU A 39 -0.31 2.60 6.26
CA LEU A 39 0.68 3.64 6.44
C LEU A 39 1.95 3.37 5.59
N LYS A 40 2.42 2.12 5.56
CA LYS A 40 3.52 1.69 4.69
C LYS A 40 3.16 1.83 3.20
N TYR A 41 1.96 1.44 2.80
CA TYR A 41 1.48 1.56 1.42
C TYR A 41 1.46 3.02 0.94
N LEU A 42 0.91 3.93 1.75
CA LEU A 42 0.90 5.36 1.41
C LEU A 42 2.33 5.92 1.31
N TRP A 43 3.21 5.50 2.23
CA TRP A 43 4.60 5.92 2.24
C TRP A 43 5.37 5.43 1.01
N ILE A 44 5.33 4.12 0.71
CA ILE A 44 6.08 3.53 -0.41
C ILE A 44 5.62 4.10 -1.74
N SER A 45 4.32 4.39 -1.87
CA SER A 45 3.74 5.05 -3.04
C SER A 45 4.25 6.48 -3.24
N GLN A 46 4.45 7.25 -2.15
CA GLN A 46 5.04 8.59 -2.28
C GLN A 46 6.55 8.52 -2.52
N LYS A 47 7.25 7.59 -1.86
CA LYS A 47 8.68 7.37 -2.04
C LYS A 47 8.99 6.97 -3.49
N HIS A 48 8.23 6.02 -4.06
CA HIS A 48 8.39 5.61 -5.46
C HIS A 48 8.24 6.78 -6.43
N LYS A 49 7.22 7.63 -6.24
CA LYS A 49 7.04 8.85 -7.03
C LYS A 49 8.23 9.80 -6.90
N GLU A 50 8.79 9.94 -5.71
CA GLU A 50 9.98 10.76 -5.47
C GLU A 50 11.23 10.16 -6.14
N ASP A 51 11.47 8.87 -5.99
CA ASP A 51 12.61 8.18 -6.58
C ASP A 51 12.55 8.20 -8.11
N LEU A 52 11.38 7.94 -8.71
CA LEU A 52 11.18 8.03 -10.16
C LEU A 52 11.38 9.46 -10.67
N CYS A 53 11.00 10.48 -9.89
CA CYS A 53 11.24 11.88 -10.24
C CYS A 53 12.74 12.22 -10.22
N HIS A 54 13.51 11.67 -9.27
CA HIS A 54 14.95 11.87 -9.18
C HIS A 54 15.74 11.04 -10.21
N PHE A 55 15.24 9.86 -10.56
CA PHE A 55 15.92 8.88 -11.42
C PHE A 55 14.99 8.41 -12.57
N PRO A 56 14.56 9.31 -13.48
CA PRO A 56 13.56 8.98 -14.50
C PRO A 56 14.03 7.94 -15.53
N GLU A 57 15.34 7.80 -15.72
CA GLU A 57 15.94 6.83 -16.66
C GLU A 57 16.15 5.44 -16.03
N ASN A 58 15.84 5.24 -14.75
CA ASN A 58 16.00 3.94 -14.10
C ASN A 58 14.83 3.02 -14.46
N ASP A 59 15.09 2.01 -15.30
CA ASP A 59 14.10 1.02 -15.71
C ASP A 59 13.50 0.22 -14.54
N GLU A 60 14.25 0.02 -13.44
CA GLU A 60 13.74 -0.69 -12.25
C GLU A 60 12.66 0.08 -11.51
N LEU A 61 12.53 1.40 -11.73
CA LEU A 61 11.47 2.22 -11.15
C LEU A 61 10.24 2.35 -12.08
N LYS A 62 10.29 1.78 -13.28
CA LYS A 62 9.19 1.81 -14.26
C LYS A 62 8.18 0.71 -13.93
N PHE A 63 7.43 0.92 -12.85
CA PHE A 63 6.27 0.14 -12.43
C PHE A 63 5.27 1.08 -11.73
N SER A 64 4.05 0.61 -11.46
CA SER A 64 3.05 1.39 -10.72
C SER A 64 2.85 0.82 -9.31
N CYS A 65 2.86 1.67 -8.29
CA CYS A 65 2.39 1.29 -6.96
C CYS A 65 0.85 1.25 -6.96
N GLY A 66 0.28 0.08 -7.22
CA GLY A 66 -1.16 -0.19 -7.15
C GLY A 66 -1.57 -0.86 -5.85
N ILE A 67 -2.87 -0.70 -5.50
CA ILE A 67 -3.58 -1.64 -4.65
C ILE A 67 -4.06 -2.78 -5.54
N TYR A 68 -3.72 -4.01 -5.18
CA TYR A 68 -4.11 -5.23 -5.88
C TYR A 68 -5.19 -5.98 -5.08
N PRO A 69 -5.93 -6.92 -5.70
CA PRO A 69 -6.94 -7.73 -5.00
C PRO A 69 -6.45 -8.39 -3.71
N ASP A 70 -5.20 -8.86 -3.69
CA ASP A 70 -4.55 -9.47 -2.52
C ASP A 70 -4.38 -8.49 -1.33
N MET A 71 -4.41 -7.19 -1.61
CA MET A 71 -4.27 -6.11 -0.63
C MET A 71 -5.62 -5.60 -0.10
N LEU A 72 -6.69 -6.38 -0.23
CA LEU A 72 -8.06 -5.97 0.13
C LEU A 72 -8.16 -5.35 1.54
N ASP A 73 -7.54 -5.97 2.54
CA ASP A 73 -7.60 -5.48 3.92
C ASP A 73 -6.94 -4.09 4.10
N ILE A 74 -5.94 -3.79 3.27
CA ILE A 74 -5.25 -2.50 3.24
C ILE A 74 -6.14 -1.46 2.56
N ASP A 75 -6.82 -1.85 1.49
CA ASP A 75 -7.78 -1.00 0.78
C ASP A 75 -8.99 -0.65 1.64
N ASP A 76 -9.56 -1.63 2.34
CA ASP A 76 -10.64 -1.45 3.33
C ASP A 76 -10.23 -0.52 4.48
N MET A 77 -8.98 -0.62 4.93
CA MET A 77 -8.43 0.31 5.92
C MET A 77 -8.29 1.72 5.34
N TRP A 78 -7.89 1.86 4.07
CA TRP A 78 -7.82 3.16 3.40
C TRP A 78 -9.20 3.79 3.25
N HIS A 79 -10.19 3.02 2.78
CA HIS A 79 -11.59 3.41 2.71
C HIS A 79 -12.10 3.89 4.06
N THR A 80 -11.78 3.15 5.14
CA THR A 80 -12.14 3.57 6.49
C THR A 80 -11.51 4.90 6.86
N PHE A 81 -10.22 5.11 6.59
CA PHE A 81 -9.52 6.34 6.95
C PHE A 81 -10.05 7.55 6.16
N LEU A 82 -10.42 7.37 4.88
CA LEU A 82 -11.01 8.43 4.05
C LEU A 82 -12.32 8.99 4.64
N LEU A 83 -13.09 8.20 5.40
CA LEU A 83 -14.30 8.68 6.07
C LEU A 83 -14.02 9.69 7.19
N PHE A 84 -12.81 9.68 7.76
CA PHE A 84 -12.35 10.63 8.76
C PHE A 84 -11.64 11.81 8.08
N THR A 85 -12.37 12.49 7.19
CA THR A 85 -11.82 13.47 6.24
C THR A 85 -10.90 14.51 6.87
N LYS A 86 -11.23 15.06 8.04
CA LYS A 86 -10.38 16.03 8.75
C LYS A 86 -9.03 15.44 9.14
N ASP A 87 -9.06 14.26 9.76
CA ASP A 87 -7.86 13.56 10.22
C ASP A 87 -7.02 13.10 9.03
N TYR A 88 -7.67 12.59 7.97
CA TYR A 88 -6.99 12.15 6.75
C TYR A 88 -6.32 13.33 6.01
N MET A 89 -7.01 14.46 5.86
CA MET A 89 -6.42 15.67 5.28
C MET A 89 -5.22 16.17 6.09
N ALA A 90 -5.36 16.24 7.43
CA ALA A 90 -4.28 16.69 8.30
C ALA A 90 -3.08 15.72 8.26
N PHE A 91 -3.34 14.42 8.24
CA PHE A 91 -2.32 13.39 8.06
C PHE A 91 -1.57 13.57 6.74
N CYS A 92 -2.30 13.69 5.62
CA CYS A 92 -1.69 13.85 4.30
C CYS A 92 -0.83 15.13 4.21
N ASP A 93 -1.33 16.26 4.72
CA ASP A 93 -0.57 17.51 4.77
C ASP A 93 0.69 17.37 5.63
N GLN A 94 0.56 16.81 6.83
CA GLN A 94 1.68 16.63 7.75
C GLN A 94 2.79 15.74 7.21
N PHE A 95 2.45 14.60 6.61
CA PHE A 95 3.43 13.57 6.25
C PHE A 95 3.89 13.63 4.79
N PHE A 96 3.07 14.19 3.90
CA PHE A 96 3.31 14.20 2.46
C PHE A 96 3.26 15.61 1.84
N GLY A 97 2.81 16.63 2.59
CA GLY A 97 2.67 18.01 2.10
C GLY A 97 1.58 18.20 1.05
N LYS A 98 0.74 17.18 0.81
CA LYS A 98 -0.33 17.19 -0.18
C LYS A 98 -1.34 16.08 0.12
N TYR A 99 -2.57 16.27 -0.33
CA TYR A 99 -3.60 15.24 -0.26
C TYR A 99 -3.21 14.03 -1.13
N VAL A 100 -3.27 12.83 -0.55
CA VAL A 100 -3.06 11.58 -1.30
C VAL A 100 -4.42 11.05 -1.72
N HIS A 101 -4.67 11.09 -3.03
CA HIS A 101 -5.92 10.60 -3.60
C HIS A 101 -5.93 9.09 -3.68
N HIS A 102 -7.02 8.48 -3.22
CA HIS A 102 -7.35 7.10 -3.56
C HIS A 102 -8.03 7.06 -4.92
N THR A 103 -7.66 6.07 -5.72
CA THR A 103 -8.31 5.76 -7.00
C THR A 103 -8.68 4.28 -6.93
N PRO A 104 -9.97 3.95 -6.80
CA PRO A 104 -10.41 2.55 -6.77
C PRO A 104 -9.97 1.82 -8.02
N ALA A 105 -9.63 0.54 -7.89
CA ALA A 105 -9.43 -0.32 -9.04
C ALA A 105 -10.68 -0.26 -9.94
N SER A 106 -10.50 -0.02 -11.23
CA SER A 106 -11.58 -0.15 -12.20
C SER A 106 -11.74 -1.61 -12.57
N ASP A 107 -12.96 -2.10 -12.77
CA ASP A 107 -13.27 -3.47 -13.21
C ASP A 107 -12.57 -3.91 -14.52
N ASN A 108 -11.88 -2.99 -15.21
CA ASN A 108 -10.98 -3.27 -16.33
C ASN A 108 -9.56 -3.50 -15.82
N GLU A 109 -9.35 -4.52 -14.99
CA GLU A 109 -7.98 -4.94 -14.69
C GLU A 109 -7.30 -5.40 -15.99
N PRO A 110 -6.06 -4.97 -16.24
CA PRO A 110 -5.33 -5.45 -17.41
C PRO A 110 -5.19 -6.97 -17.33
N ILE A 111 -5.51 -7.65 -18.43
CA ILE A 111 -5.23 -9.07 -18.57
C ILE A 111 -3.72 -9.26 -18.35
N PRO A 112 -3.30 -10.15 -17.42
CA PRO A 112 -1.88 -10.40 -17.17
C PRO A 112 -1.14 -10.67 -18.48
N ASN A 113 -0.03 -9.97 -18.67
CA ASN A 113 0.86 -10.12 -19.81
C ASN A 113 2.32 -10.07 -19.31
N ASN A 114 3.27 -10.32 -20.20
CA ASN A 114 4.69 -10.31 -19.83
C ASN A 114 5.18 -8.95 -19.28
N GLU A 115 4.54 -7.83 -19.65
CA GLU A 115 4.87 -6.52 -19.07
C GLU A 115 4.38 -6.40 -17.62
N PHE A 116 3.18 -6.92 -17.33
CA PHE A 116 2.62 -6.98 -15.98
C PHE A 116 3.50 -7.81 -15.03
N GLU A 117 3.97 -8.98 -15.45
CA GLU A 117 4.83 -9.84 -14.61
C GLU A 117 6.15 -9.14 -14.23
N VAL A 118 6.75 -8.42 -15.19
CA VAL A 118 7.98 -7.65 -14.96
C VAL A 118 7.71 -6.48 -14.00
N ASP A 119 6.65 -5.71 -14.23
CA ASP A 119 6.29 -4.57 -13.40
C ASP A 119 5.92 -5.01 -11.96
N PHE A 120 5.20 -6.12 -11.84
CA PHE A 120 4.84 -6.70 -10.55
C PHE A 120 6.07 -7.22 -9.80
N SER A 121 7.00 -7.89 -10.49
CA SER A 121 8.27 -8.32 -9.90
C SER A 121 9.07 -7.13 -9.36
N ARG A 122 9.19 -6.05 -10.15
CA ARG A 122 9.84 -4.80 -9.69
C ARG A 122 9.15 -4.21 -8.46
N TYR A 123 7.82 -4.23 -8.46
CA TYR A 123 7.05 -3.75 -7.31
C TYR A 123 7.32 -4.58 -6.04
N LEU A 124 7.33 -5.91 -6.15
CA LEU A 124 7.64 -6.82 -5.04
C LEU A 124 9.06 -6.59 -4.49
N PHE A 125 10.07 -6.49 -5.36
CA PHE A 125 11.44 -6.20 -4.95
C PHE A 125 11.56 -4.83 -4.29
N TYR A 126 10.89 -3.82 -4.81
CA TYR A 126 10.90 -2.48 -4.23
C TYR A 126 10.25 -2.44 -2.84
N ILE A 127 9.16 -3.18 -2.63
CA ILE A 127 8.56 -3.36 -1.31
C ILE A 127 9.55 -4.09 -0.39
N TYR A 128 10.15 -5.18 -0.83
CA TYR A 128 11.11 -5.96 -0.05
C TYR A 128 12.27 -5.09 0.44
N ASP A 129 12.91 -4.35 -0.45
CA ASP A 129 14.10 -3.54 -0.15
C ASP A 129 13.81 -2.40 0.84
N HIS A 130 12.57 -1.88 0.85
CA HIS A 130 12.21 -0.72 1.66
C HIS A 130 11.37 -1.04 2.90
N LEU A 131 10.60 -2.13 2.88
CA LEU A 131 9.62 -2.49 3.91
C LEU A 131 9.81 -3.91 4.45
N GLY A 132 10.70 -4.71 3.86
CA GLY A 132 11.07 -6.05 4.30
C GLY A 132 10.09 -7.16 3.89
N GLU A 133 10.58 -8.39 4.03
CA GLU A 133 9.89 -9.63 3.67
C GLU A 133 8.50 -9.78 4.32
N GLU A 134 8.37 -9.42 5.58
CA GLU A 134 7.11 -9.56 6.33
C GLU A 134 6.00 -8.69 5.74
N THR A 135 6.34 -7.54 5.14
CA THR A 135 5.38 -6.69 4.44
C THR A 135 4.93 -7.38 3.15
N VAL A 136 5.88 -7.91 2.36
CA VAL A 136 5.58 -8.65 1.12
C VAL A 136 4.63 -9.82 1.40
N LYS A 137 4.92 -10.62 2.42
CA LYS A 137 4.05 -11.76 2.81
C LYS A 137 2.65 -11.33 3.25
N LYS A 138 2.53 -10.23 3.99
CA LYS A 138 1.21 -9.73 4.40
C LYS A 138 0.37 -9.24 3.22
N TRP A 139 1.01 -8.71 2.19
CA TRP A 139 0.32 -8.11 1.04
C TRP A 139 0.02 -9.14 -0.05
N PHE A 140 0.88 -10.15 -0.22
CA PHE A 140 0.84 -11.08 -1.36
C PHE A 140 1.13 -12.55 -0.99
N GLY A 141 1.15 -12.92 0.29
CA GLY A 141 1.57 -14.25 0.73
C GLY A 141 0.75 -15.39 0.11
N GLU A 142 -0.56 -15.22 -0.01
CA GLU A 142 -1.44 -16.24 -0.60
C GLU A 142 -1.18 -16.43 -2.10
N LEU A 143 -1.01 -15.33 -2.85
CA LEU A 143 -0.62 -15.37 -4.26
C LEU A 143 0.70 -16.13 -4.47
N LEU A 144 1.70 -15.88 -3.62
CA LEU A 144 3.01 -16.51 -3.70
C LEU A 144 2.98 -17.99 -3.29
N GLU A 145 2.04 -18.41 -2.44
CA GLU A 145 1.84 -19.82 -2.08
C GLU A 145 1.15 -20.60 -3.22
N GLU A 146 0.18 -19.99 -3.90
CA GLU A 146 -0.55 -20.61 -5.02
C GLU A 146 0.34 -20.84 -6.26
N GLU A 147 1.31 -19.98 -6.54
CA GLU A 147 2.27 -20.17 -7.65
C GLU A 147 3.23 -21.35 -7.40
N VAL A 148 3.61 -21.60 -6.14
CA VAL A 148 4.54 -22.69 -5.79
C VAL A 148 3.88 -24.06 -5.90
N ASP A 149 2.58 -24.17 -5.63
CA ASP A 149 1.82 -25.42 -5.77
C ASP A 149 1.48 -25.78 -7.24
N MET A 150 1.70 -24.84 -8.18
CA MET A 150 1.46 -25.02 -9.61
C MET A 150 2.75 -25.28 -10.43
N ALA A 151 3.93 -25.22 -9.82
CA ALA A 151 5.26 -25.38 -10.44
C ALA A 151 5.89 -26.76 -10.16
#